data_AF-A0A2A6RE50-F1
#
_entry.id   AF-A0A2A6RE50-F1
#
_cell.length_a   1.000
_cell.length_b   1.000
_cell.length_c   1.000
_cell.angle_alpha   90.00
_cell.angle_beta   90.00
_cell.angle_gamma   90.00
#
_symmetry.space_group_name_H-M   'P 1'
#
loop_
_entity.id
_entity.type
_entity.pdbx_description
1 polymer ?
#
loop_
_entity_poly.entity_id
_entity_poly.type
_entity_poly.pdbx_seq_one_letter_code
_entity_poly.pdbx_strand_id
1 'polypeptide(L)'
;MSVHPDVQPTPRMGLLLIGLGALLIVGQLFNVSLNLSAGMVLFTIGSVFFFFGFWQRIYGLIIPGSILSGLSIGVIFEPLVGGPAVLWGLALGFLGIFGLGRALFQHESIWPVIPAVILFAVGMLAALSNLPAILGPSLFMLLGPLLLIAAGIYLGSSRRH
;
A
#
# COMPACT_ATOMS: atom_id res chain seq x y z
N MET A 1 -8.72 36.89 -22.52
CA MET A 1 -9.03 35.47 -22.33
C MET A 1 -8.28 34.70 -23.40
N SER A 2 -7.00 34.40 -23.15
CA SER A 2 -6.09 33.78 -24.12
C SER A 2 -6.27 32.27 -24.09
N VAL A 3 -6.78 31.73 -25.19
CA VAL A 3 -6.94 30.29 -25.45
C VAL A 3 -5.57 29.62 -25.37
N HIS A 4 -5.44 28.62 -24.49
CA HIS A 4 -4.26 27.77 -24.38
C HIS A 4 -4.14 26.97 -25.68
N PRO A 5 -2.98 26.93 -26.37
CA PRO A 5 -2.85 26.20 -27.62
C PRO A 5 -3.08 24.71 -27.36
N ASP A 6 -4.05 24.14 -28.08
CA ASP A 6 -4.34 22.71 -28.10
C ASP A 6 -3.05 21.97 -28.51
N VAL A 7 -2.50 21.20 -27.57
CA VAL A 7 -1.39 20.29 -27.85
C VAL A 7 -1.96 19.16 -28.70
N GLN A 8 -1.98 19.35 -30.02
CA GLN A 8 -2.33 18.30 -30.96
C GLN A 8 -1.31 17.17 -30.79
N PRO A 9 -1.71 15.95 -30.40
CA PRO A 9 -0.79 14.84 -30.32
C PRO A 9 -0.31 14.54 -31.73
N THR A 10 0.89 15.00 -32.06
CA THR A 10 1.51 14.69 -33.35
C THR A 10 1.50 13.17 -33.53
N PRO A 11 1.22 12.65 -34.73
CA PRO A 11 1.14 11.21 -34.97
C PRO A 11 2.42 10.46 -34.56
N ARG A 12 3.54 11.18 -34.49
CA ARG A 12 4.83 10.70 -33.95
C ARG A 12 4.79 10.37 -32.46
N MET A 13 4.10 11.17 -31.65
CA MET A 13 3.91 10.87 -30.22
C MET A 13 3.01 9.66 -30.03
N GLY A 14 1.96 9.50 -30.85
CA GLY A 14 1.12 8.30 -30.86
C GLY A 14 1.91 7.04 -31.25
N LEU A 15 2.72 7.12 -32.30
CA LEU A 15 3.61 6.03 -32.73
C LEU A 15 4.67 5.68 -31.68
N LEU A 16 5.21 6.68 -30.97
CA LEU A 16 6.14 6.45 -29.86
C LEU A 16 5.47 5.74 -28.69
N LEU A 17 4.25 6.14 -28.31
CA LEU A 17 3.49 5.49 -27.23
C LEU A 17 3.08 4.07 -27.59
N ILE A 18 2.66 3.84 -28.84
CA ILE A 18 2.34 2.50 -29.36
C ILE A 18 3.61 1.64 -29.43
N GLY A 19 4.73 2.21 -29.91
CA GLY A 19 6.02 1.53 -29.96
C GLY A 19 6.54 1.17 -28.56
N LEU A 20 6.41 2.08 -27.59
CA LEU A 20 6.79 1.85 -26.20
C LEU A 20 5.86 0.81 -25.55
N GLY A 21 4.56 0.86 -25.81
CA GLY A 21 3.60 -0.16 -25.36
C GLY A 21 3.88 -1.54 -25.97
N ALA A 22 4.16 -1.60 -27.27
CA ALA A 22 4.54 -2.83 -27.95
C ALA A 22 5.88 -3.37 -27.44
N LEU A 23 6.86 -2.50 -27.18
CA LEU A 23 8.15 -2.89 -26.64
C LEU A 23 8.05 -3.38 -25.18
N LEU A 24 7.17 -2.80 -24.37
CA LEU A 24 6.85 -3.31 -23.04
C LEU A 24 6.16 -4.67 -23.09
N ILE A 25 5.19 -4.86 -23.99
CA ILE A 25 4.51 -6.15 -24.19
C ILE A 25 5.51 -7.21 -24.69
N VAL A 26 6.37 -6.85 -25.65
CA VAL A 26 7.44 -7.69 -26.17
C VAL A 26 8.43 -8.04 -25.05
N GLY A 27 8.87 -7.06 -24.25
CA GLY A 27 9.72 -7.30 -23.07
C GLY A 27 9.08 -8.24 -22.05
N GLN A 28 7.77 -8.14 -21.87
CA GLN A 28 6.99 -9.04 -21.02
C GLN A 28 6.86 -10.45 -21.64
N LEU A 29 6.68 -10.55 -22.96
CA LEU A 29 6.53 -11.81 -23.70
C LEU A 29 7.82 -12.62 -23.77
N PHE A 30 8.97 -11.93 -23.91
CA PHE A 30 10.28 -12.56 -24.02
C PHE A 30 10.87 -12.97 -22.67
N ASN A 31 10.15 -12.75 -21.56
CA ASN A 31 10.56 -13.16 -20.23
C ASN A 31 12.04 -12.89 -19.97
N VAL A 32 12.53 -11.72 -20.46
CA VAL A 32 13.88 -11.23 -20.14
C VAL A 32 13.86 -11.11 -18.64
N SER A 33 14.39 -12.14 -17.98
CA SER A 33 14.31 -12.37 -16.55
C SER A 33 15.28 -11.42 -15.86
N LEU A 34 15.08 -10.12 -16.04
CA LEU A 34 15.33 -9.20 -14.96
C LEU A 34 14.47 -9.73 -13.83
N ASN A 35 15.10 -10.29 -12.79
CA ASN A 35 14.47 -10.69 -11.52
C ASN A 35 13.91 -9.46 -10.79
N LEU A 36 13.15 -8.62 -11.51
CA LEU A 36 12.37 -7.52 -11.01
C LEU A 36 11.16 -8.15 -10.35
N SER A 37 11.29 -8.44 -9.06
CA SER A 37 10.13 -8.76 -8.22
C SER A 37 9.08 -7.67 -8.43
N ALA A 38 7.80 -8.04 -8.54
CA ALA A 38 6.70 -7.09 -8.73
C ALA A 38 6.75 -5.95 -7.68
N GLY A 39 7.24 -6.25 -6.47
CA GLY A 39 7.49 -5.25 -5.44
C GLY A 39 8.50 -4.16 -5.85
N MET A 40 9.57 -4.50 -6.58
CA MET A 40 10.56 -3.52 -7.06
C MET A 40 9.96 -2.53 -8.07
N VAL A 41 9.06 -3.00 -8.94
CA VAL A 41 8.35 -2.15 -9.90
C VAL A 41 7.43 -1.18 -9.16
N LEU A 42 6.64 -1.69 -8.20
CA LEU A 42 5.76 -0.88 -7.35
C LEU A 42 6.55 0.18 -6.55
N PHE A 43 7.71 -0.20 -6.01
CA PHE A 43 8.58 0.72 -5.30
C PHE A 43 9.10 1.84 -6.20
N THR A 44 9.50 1.50 -7.42
CA THR A 44 10.01 2.48 -8.41
C THR A 44 8.93 3.49 -8.76
N ILE A 45 7.70 3.03 -9.01
CA ILE A 45 6.56 3.92 -9.28
C ILE A 45 6.25 4.78 -8.05
N GLY A 46 6.19 4.17 -6.85
CA GLY A 46 5.95 4.89 -5.60
C GLY A 46 7.01 5.96 -5.31
N SER A 47 8.28 5.69 -5.65
CA SER A 47 9.39 6.63 -5.51
C SER A 47 9.21 7.89 -6.36
N VAL A 48 8.69 7.76 -7.58
CA VAL A 48 8.37 8.93 -8.42
C VAL A 48 7.30 9.79 -7.77
N PHE A 49 6.24 9.19 -7.22
CA PHE A 49 5.19 9.91 -6.50
C PHE A 49 5.71 10.62 -5.25
N PHE A 50 6.57 9.96 -4.48
CA PHE A 50 7.22 10.59 -3.33
C PHE A 50 8.11 11.75 -3.73
N PHE A 51 8.93 11.57 -4.78
CA PHE A 51 9.83 12.61 -5.26
C PHE A 51 9.05 13.89 -5.64
N PHE A 52 8.01 13.75 -6.48
CA PHE A 52 7.16 14.89 -6.84
C PHE A 52 6.33 15.43 -5.66
N GLY A 53 5.83 14.55 -4.80
CA GLY A 53 5.05 14.92 -3.62
C GLY A 53 5.85 15.75 -2.62
N PHE A 54 7.11 15.39 -2.37
CA PHE A 54 8.02 16.17 -1.51
C PHE A 54 8.51 17.44 -2.21
N TRP A 55 8.84 17.37 -3.50
CA TRP A 55 9.34 18.53 -4.25
C TRP A 55 8.30 19.64 -4.37
N GLN A 56 7.08 19.29 -4.76
CA GLN A 56 5.99 20.25 -4.96
C GLN A 56 5.17 20.50 -3.67
N ARG A 57 5.48 19.79 -2.58
CA ARG A 57 4.71 19.78 -1.33
C ARG A 57 3.21 19.53 -1.55
N ILE A 58 2.87 18.60 -2.44
CA ILE A 58 1.48 18.22 -2.72
C ILE A 58 1.13 16.94 -1.96
N TYR A 59 0.31 17.07 -0.92
CA TYR A 59 -0.13 15.94 -0.09
C TYR A 59 -0.83 14.84 -0.89
N GLY A 60 -1.60 15.21 -1.93
CA GLY A 60 -2.31 14.25 -2.78
C GLY A 60 -1.42 13.21 -3.46
N LEU A 61 -0.14 13.50 -3.71
CA LEU A 61 0.82 12.58 -4.33
C LEU A 61 1.47 11.62 -3.31
N ILE A 62 1.48 11.99 -2.02
CA ILE A 62 2.02 11.15 -0.95
C ILE A 62 1.10 9.94 -0.70
N ILE A 63 -0.20 10.10 -0.94
CA ILE A 63 -1.21 9.02 -0.81
C ILE A 63 -0.85 7.82 -1.71
N PRO A 64 -0.79 7.94 -3.04
CA PRO A 64 -0.42 6.82 -3.92
C PRO A 64 1.02 6.37 -3.69
N GLY A 65 1.96 7.28 -3.40
CA GLY A 65 3.35 6.92 -3.10
C GLY A 65 3.48 5.98 -1.89
N SER A 66 2.77 6.29 -0.81
CA SER A 66 2.81 5.49 0.43
C SER A 66 2.10 4.14 0.25
N ILE A 67 0.98 4.09 -0.47
CA ILE A 67 0.27 2.83 -0.76
C ILE A 67 1.14 1.91 -1.61
N LEU A 68 1.73 2.42 -2.70
CA LEU A 68 2.57 1.63 -3.59
C LEU A 68 3.85 1.15 -2.89
N SER A 69 4.45 2.00 -2.07
CA SER A 69 5.63 1.63 -1.28
C SER A 69 5.30 0.58 -0.20
N GLY A 70 4.19 0.74 0.51
CA GLY A 70 3.72 -0.26 1.48
C GLY A 70 3.39 -1.60 0.83
N LEU A 71 2.64 -1.57 -0.27
CA LEU A 71 2.33 -2.76 -1.07
C LEU A 71 3.61 -3.44 -1.58
N SER A 72 4.58 -2.66 -2.05
CA SER A 72 5.89 -3.17 -2.49
C SER A 72 6.58 -3.99 -1.40
N ILE A 73 6.65 -3.46 -0.17
CA ILE A 73 7.20 -4.18 0.97
C ILE A 73 6.42 -5.49 1.16
N GLY A 74 5.08 -5.43 1.18
CA GLY A 74 4.25 -6.61 1.34
C GLY A 74 4.48 -7.69 0.29
N VAL A 75 4.67 -7.31 -0.98
CA VAL A 75 4.95 -8.22 -2.10
C VAL A 75 6.35 -8.81 -2.00
N ILE A 76 7.35 -8.05 -1.54
CA ILE A 76 8.72 -8.56 -1.35
C ILE A 76 8.77 -9.62 -0.24
N PHE A 77 7.98 -9.46 0.81
CA PHE A 77 7.93 -10.38 1.96
C PHE A 77 6.90 -11.50 1.82
N GLU A 78 6.04 -11.47 0.80
CA GLU A 78 5.03 -12.51 0.54
C GLU A 78 5.63 -13.92 0.44
N PRO A 79 6.77 -14.16 -0.21
CA PRO A 79 7.35 -15.50 -0.27
C PRO A 79 7.84 -16.04 1.09
N LEU A 80 8.06 -15.15 2.08
CA LEU A 80 8.56 -15.52 3.41
C LEU A 80 7.42 -15.73 4.42
N VAL A 81 6.39 -14.89 4.36
CA VAL A 81 5.32 -14.81 5.37
C VAL A 81 3.96 -15.28 4.81
N GLY A 82 3.85 -15.42 3.49
CA GLY A 82 2.63 -15.74 2.75
C GLY A 82 1.74 -14.52 2.51
N GLY A 83 0.50 -14.79 2.10
CA GLY A 83 -0.52 -13.77 1.78
C GLY A 83 -0.74 -12.64 2.80
N PRO A 84 -0.64 -12.86 4.14
CA PRO A 84 -0.75 -11.78 5.13
C PRO A 84 0.26 -10.64 4.95
N ALA A 85 1.44 -10.92 4.36
CA ALA A 85 2.49 -9.93 4.13
C ALA A 85 1.99 -8.73 3.33
N VAL A 86 1.17 -8.97 2.30
CA VAL A 86 0.62 -7.92 1.44
C VAL A 86 -0.34 -7.01 2.22
N LEU A 87 -1.17 -7.60 3.08
CA LEU A 87 -2.12 -6.86 3.92
C LEU A 87 -1.39 -5.99 4.95
N TRP A 88 -0.34 -6.52 5.59
CA TRP A 88 0.50 -5.76 6.50
C TRP A 88 1.30 -4.66 5.79
N GLY A 89 1.82 -4.95 4.60
CA GLY A 89 2.49 -3.95 3.75
C GLY A 89 1.55 -2.78 3.41
N LEU A 90 0.32 -3.07 2.98
CA LEU A 90 -0.69 -2.03 2.76
C LEU A 90 -1.05 -1.28 4.03
N ALA A 91 -1.21 -1.96 5.16
CA ALA A 91 -1.47 -1.32 6.45
C ALA A 91 -0.35 -0.33 6.81
N LEU A 92 0.91 -0.71 6.60
CA LEU A 92 2.08 0.17 6.76
C LEU A 92 2.05 1.33 5.77
N GLY A 93 1.63 1.12 4.53
CA GLY A 93 1.45 2.18 3.54
C GLY A 93 0.43 3.23 3.99
N PHE A 94 -0.74 2.81 4.45
CA PHE A 94 -1.76 3.71 4.99
C PHE A 94 -1.30 4.42 6.27
N LEU A 95 -0.61 3.72 7.17
CA LEU A 95 -0.04 4.32 8.38
C LEU A 95 1.05 5.34 8.03
N GLY A 96 1.81 5.07 6.96
CA GLY A 96 2.77 6.00 6.36
C GLY A 96 2.13 7.29 5.87
N ILE A 97 0.94 7.24 5.26
CA ILE A 97 0.18 8.45 4.88
C ILE A 97 -0.09 9.32 6.11
N PHE A 98 -0.58 8.71 7.19
CA PHE A 98 -0.87 9.44 8.43
C PHE A 98 0.41 10.05 9.03
N GLY A 99 1.48 9.26 9.13
CA GLY A 99 2.75 9.72 9.69
C GLY A 99 3.39 10.85 8.86
N LEU A 100 3.49 10.67 7.55
CA LEU A 100 4.06 11.66 6.63
C LEU A 100 3.20 12.91 6.53
N GLY A 101 1.87 12.75 6.47
CA GLY A 101 0.91 13.85 6.44
C GLY A 101 1.05 14.75 7.66
N ARG A 102 1.14 14.16 8.86
CA ARG A 102 1.31 14.89 10.10
C ARG A 102 2.69 15.54 10.23
N ALA A 103 3.75 14.77 9.95
CA ALA A 103 5.13 15.23 10.18
C ALA A 103 5.61 16.28 9.17
N LEU A 104 5.23 16.15 7.90
CA LEU A 104 5.80 16.96 6.81
C LEU A 104 4.81 17.95 6.19
N PHE A 105 3.50 17.67 6.26
CA PHE A 105 2.46 18.47 5.61
C PHE A 105 1.51 19.16 6.59
N GLN A 106 1.70 18.98 7.91
CA GLN A 106 0.81 19.46 8.97
C GLN A 106 -0.67 19.10 8.72
N HIS A 107 -0.92 18.02 7.99
CA HIS A 107 -2.25 17.56 7.64
C HIS A 107 -2.68 16.48 8.64
N GLU A 108 -3.46 16.89 9.64
CA GLU A 108 -4.00 15.99 10.65
C GLU A 108 -5.31 15.40 10.17
N SER A 109 -5.25 14.24 9.51
CA SER A 109 -6.44 13.49 9.12
C SER A 109 -6.35 12.04 9.55
N ILE A 110 -7.35 11.57 10.28
CA ILE A 110 -7.40 10.22 10.82
C ILE A 110 -7.82 9.16 9.80
N TRP A 111 -8.28 9.59 8.61
CA TRP A 111 -8.83 8.67 7.60
C TRP A 111 -7.91 7.50 7.24
N PRO A 112 -6.56 7.63 7.11
CA PRO A 112 -5.70 6.52 6.73
C PRO A 112 -5.58 5.45 7.82
N VAL A 113 -5.82 5.83 9.08
CA VAL A 113 -5.69 4.92 10.23
C VAL A 113 -6.78 3.84 10.20
N ILE A 114 -7.99 4.19 9.74
CA ILE A 114 -9.13 3.27 9.69
C ILE A 114 -8.83 2.04 8.80
N PRO A 115 -8.48 2.19 7.50
CA PRO A 115 -8.12 1.05 6.67
C PRO A 115 -6.83 0.38 7.13
N ALA A 116 -5.85 1.12 7.68
CA ALA A 116 -4.63 0.51 8.23
C ALA A 116 -4.94 -0.50 9.33
N VAL A 117 -5.79 -0.13 10.31
CA VAL A 117 -6.18 -1.01 11.41
C VAL A 117 -6.99 -2.20 10.91
N ILE A 118 -7.92 -1.98 9.97
CA ILE A 118 -8.72 -3.07 9.39
C ILE A 118 -7.82 -4.06 8.63
N LEU A 119 -6.96 -3.58 7.75
CA LEU A 119 -6.05 -4.42 6.97
C LEU A 119 -5.06 -5.18 7.86
N PHE A 120 -4.57 -4.52 8.91
CA PHE A 120 -3.71 -5.17 9.89
C PHE A 120 -4.45 -6.28 10.64
N ALA A 121 -5.67 -6.02 11.11
CA ALA A 121 -6.50 -7.01 11.79
C ALA A 121 -6.84 -8.20 10.88
N VAL A 122 -7.21 -7.95 9.63
CA VAL A 122 -7.47 -9.01 8.63
C VAL A 122 -6.19 -9.79 8.33
N GLY A 123 -5.05 -9.12 8.17
CA GLY A 123 -3.75 -9.77 7.99
C GLY A 123 -3.38 -10.65 9.18
N MET A 124 -3.63 -10.19 10.40
CA MET A 124 -3.45 -10.99 11.62
C MET A 124 -4.36 -12.22 11.62
N LEU A 125 -5.65 -12.07 11.36
CA LEU A 125 -6.59 -13.20 11.29
C LEU A 125 -6.17 -14.22 10.21
N ALA A 126 -5.74 -13.73 9.05
CA ALA A 126 -5.23 -14.57 7.97
C ALA A 126 -3.95 -15.31 8.39
N ALA A 127 -3.01 -14.63 9.05
CA ALA A 127 -1.79 -15.26 9.57
C ALA A 127 -2.12 -16.36 10.59
N LEU A 128 -3.07 -16.11 11.49
CA LEU A 128 -3.54 -17.11 12.45
C LEU A 128 -4.20 -18.31 11.77
N SER A 129 -4.96 -18.10 10.69
CA SER A 129 -5.60 -19.20 9.95
C SER A 129 -4.61 -20.07 9.17
N ASN A 130 -3.43 -19.53 8.85
CA ASN A 130 -2.37 -20.27 8.16
C ASN A 130 -1.46 -21.07 9.12
N LEU A 131 -1.70 -20.99 10.44
CA LEU A 131 -0.99 -21.83 11.40
C LEU A 131 -1.38 -23.31 11.24
N PRO A 132 -0.43 -24.26 11.41
CA PRO A 132 -0.73 -25.68 11.39
C PRO A 132 -1.86 -26.02 12.37
N ALA A 133 -2.83 -26.84 11.94
CA ALA A 133 -4.09 -27.12 12.65
C ALA A 133 -3.96 -27.61 14.10
N ILE A 134 -2.77 -28.01 14.53
CA ILE A 134 -2.44 -28.40 15.91
C ILE A 134 -2.46 -27.17 16.86
N LEU A 135 -2.26 -25.95 16.34
CA LEU A 135 -2.25 -24.68 17.09
C LEU A 135 -3.47 -23.78 16.82
N GLY A 136 -4.26 -24.08 15.78
CA GLY A 136 -5.29 -23.17 15.25
C GLY A 136 -6.58 -23.06 16.07
N PRO A 137 -7.31 -24.17 16.33
CA PRO A 137 -8.62 -24.09 16.98
C PRO A 137 -8.54 -23.67 18.46
N SER A 138 -7.49 -24.09 19.16
CA SER A 138 -7.28 -23.81 20.59
C SER A 138 -6.90 -22.35 20.85
N LEU A 139 -6.12 -21.72 19.97
CA LEU A 139 -5.71 -20.33 20.14
C LEU A 139 -6.81 -19.35 19.75
N PHE A 140 -7.59 -19.64 18.70
CA PHE A 140 -8.69 -18.77 18.26
C PHE A 140 -9.83 -18.70 19.30
N MET A 141 -10.11 -19.83 19.96
CA MET A 141 -11.11 -19.93 21.02
C MET A 141 -10.69 -19.22 22.31
N LEU A 142 -9.39 -19.02 22.53
CA LEU A 142 -8.84 -18.33 23.71
C LEU A 142 -8.57 -16.83 23.45
N LEU A 143 -8.03 -16.50 22.28
CA LEU A 143 -7.62 -15.14 21.93
C LEU A 143 -8.81 -14.29 21.46
N GLY A 144 -9.80 -14.88 20.78
CA GLY A 144 -11.00 -14.18 20.33
C GLY A 144 -11.75 -13.48 21.47
N PRO A 145 -12.10 -14.17 22.56
CA PRO A 145 -12.73 -13.57 23.73
C PRO A 145 -11.83 -12.52 24.41
N LEU A 146 -10.53 -12.78 24.50
CA LEU A 146 -9.58 -11.89 25.18
C LEU A 146 -9.43 -10.55 24.43
N LEU A 147 -9.40 -10.60 23.10
CA LEU A 147 -9.33 -9.41 22.24
C LEU A 147 -10.64 -8.61 22.28
N LEU A 148 -11.79 -9.30 22.39
CA LEU A 148 -13.10 -8.67 22.59
C LEU A 148 -13.18 -7.97 23.96
N ILE A 149 -12.65 -8.59 25.02
CA ILE A 149 -12.57 -8.03 26.36
C ILE A 149 -11.64 -6.81 26.38
N ALA A 150 -10.48 -6.90 25.74
CA ALA A 150 -9.54 -5.78 25.62
C ALA A 150 -10.17 -4.60 24.85
N ALA A 151 -10.86 -4.87 23.75
CA ALA A 151 -11.60 -3.86 22.99
C ALA A 151 -12.73 -3.23 23.83
N GLY A 152 -13.44 -4.03 24.63
CA GLY A 152 -14.47 -3.56 25.56
C GLY A 152 -13.91 -2.64 26.64
N ILE A 153 -12.78 -2.99 27.24
CA ILE A 153 -12.10 -2.17 28.26
C ILE A 153 -11.58 -0.87 27.65
N TYR A 154 -10.99 -0.93 26.46
CA TYR A 154 -10.47 0.25 25.76
C TYR A 154 -11.60 1.23 25.40
N LEU A 155 -12.73 0.73 24.87
CA LEU A 155 -13.90 1.55 24.56
C LEU A 155 -14.62 2.06 25.82
N GLY A 156 -14.59 1.31 26.92
CA GLY A 156 -15.14 1.73 28.21
C GLY A 156 -14.32 2.81 28.90
N SER A 157 -12.99 2.77 28.76
CA SER A 157 -12.05 3.76 29.29
C SER A 157 -12.13 5.09 28.53
N SER A 158 -12.31 5.04 27.21
CA SER A 158 -12.35 6.22 26.33
C SER A 158 -13.58 7.14 26.53
N ARG A 159 -14.57 6.73 27.34
CA ARG A 159 -15.76 7.55 27.66
C ARG A 159 -15.64 8.33 28.98
N ARG A 160 -14.50 8.26 29.66
CA ARG A 160 -14.26 8.92 30.97
C ARG A 160 -13.34 10.14 30.91
N HIS A 161 -12.98 10.61 29.71
CA HIS A 161 -12.33 11.90 29.47
C HIS A 161 -13.14 12.70 28.45
#